data_AF-A0A812TXR8-F1
#
_entry.id   AF-A0A812TXR8-F1
#
_cell.length_a   1.000
_cell.length_b   1.000
_cell.length_c   1.000
_cell.angle_alpha   90.00
_cell.angle_beta   90.00
_cell.angle_gamma   90.00
#
_symmetry.space_group_name_H-M   'P 1'
#
loop_
_entity.id
_entity.type
_entity.pdbx_description
1 polymer ?
#
loop_
_entity_poly.entity_id
_entity_poly.type
_entity_poly.pdbx_seq_one_letter_code
_entity_poly.pdbx_strand_id
1 'polypeptide(L)'
;MAMLVTSVPAFAASQPTEQFDIAAQDAADDKFRDLFDEQKAMVKTVRNTDWLELISNLRGGNFRTSASLPPPGGVGMRLFGEKCTSCAGLVWDRSKLDLSDAFIWPSGYMAKTEFNINHKGELLNGRSSALVTIERLIECNSRRLTTNADTGELQEIPIGSQLAFNEINWPCTGTEGLAAVFVRSVDVDHVLHALGVVALLDHALGCQLPLVLMDSNNAVRTLDQALQRAFLLEVPKPGIPGTLPMALVPRFPIAVDHLRELSDAKKLELHAMYGITASCLREIFLEHTSDPAALQTLDGFPKFGGSPLGSLSWRCVMFPF
;
A
#
# COMPACT_ATOMS: atom_id res chain seq x y z
N MET A 1 26.87 -14.78 22.01
CA MET A 1 26.27 -13.68 21.24
C MET A 1 24.79 -14.01 21.07
N ALA A 2 23.97 -13.63 22.06
CA ALA A 2 22.57 -14.00 22.13
C ALA A 2 21.73 -13.02 21.32
N MET A 3 20.96 -13.52 20.35
CA MET A 3 20.00 -12.73 19.59
C MET A 3 18.79 -12.43 20.48
N LEU A 4 18.51 -11.15 20.70
CA LEU A 4 17.25 -10.67 21.24
C LEU A 4 16.14 -10.93 20.22
N VAL A 5 15.29 -11.92 20.51
CA VAL A 5 13.98 -12.07 19.88
C VAL A 5 13.07 -11.03 20.51
N THR A 6 12.75 -9.96 19.79
CA THR A 6 11.72 -9.00 20.22
C THR A 6 10.35 -9.65 20.07
N SER A 7 9.78 -10.09 21.19
CA SER A 7 8.41 -10.58 21.27
C SER A 7 7.41 -9.46 20.96
N VAL A 8 6.44 -9.74 20.09
CA VAL A 8 5.22 -8.95 19.93
C VAL A 8 4.56 -8.78 21.30
N PRO A 9 4.10 -7.58 21.70
CA PRO A 9 3.51 -7.38 23.01
C PRO A 9 2.27 -8.27 23.21
N ALA A 10 2.26 -9.01 24.30
CA ALA A 10 1.10 -9.75 24.77
C ALA A 10 0.08 -8.76 25.35
N PHE A 11 -1.02 -8.53 24.66
CA PHE A 11 -2.11 -7.67 25.12
C PHE A 11 -2.86 -8.34 26.28
N ALA A 12 -2.83 -7.71 27.46
CA ALA A 12 -3.71 -8.04 28.57
C ALA A 12 -5.08 -7.35 28.32
N ALA A 13 -6.11 -8.15 28.03
CA ALA A 13 -7.46 -7.68 27.79
C ALA A 13 -8.21 -7.46 29.12
N SER A 14 -8.62 -6.22 29.39
CA SER A 14 -9.68 -5.93 30.36
C SER A 14 -10.35 -4.59 30.08
N GLN A 15 -11.12 -4.51 28.99
CA GLN A 15 -12.16 -3.49 28.79
C GLN A 15 -13.38 -4.08 28.08
N PRO A 16 -14.57 -3.47 28.21
CA PRO A 16 -15.85 -4.09 27.87
C PRO A 16 -15.89 -4.44 26.38
N THR A 17 -16.26 -5.68 26.10
CA THR A 17 -16.43 -6.23 24.76
C THR A 17 -17.62 -5.53 24.09
N GLU A 18 -17.35 -4.46 23.35
CA GLU A 18 -18.16 -4.21 22.16
C GLU A 18 -18.03 -5.48 21.30
N GLN A 19 -19.18 -6.02 20.91
CA GLN A 19 -19.26 -7.23 20.12
C GLN A 19 -18.84 -6.86 18.69
N PHE A 20 -17.52 -6.73 18.50
CA PHE A 20 -16.91 -6.61 17.18
C PHE A 20 -17.44 -7.75 16.33
N ASP A 21 -17.83 -7.45 15.09
CA ASP A 21 -18.27 -8.46 14.13
C ASP A 21 -17.05 -9.25 13.66
N ILE A 22 -16.58 -10.15 14.53
CA ILE A 22 -15.42 -11.02 14.33
C ILE A 22 -15.62 -11.82 13.03
N ALA A 23 -16.85 -12.21 12.70
CA ALA A 23 -17.15 -12.99 11.51
C ALA A 23 -16.90 -12.21 10.20
N ALA A 24 -17.22 -10.91 10.16
CA ALA A 24 -16.92 -10.07 9.00
C ALA A 24 -15.41 -9.86 8.81
N GLN A 25 -14.66 -9.76 9.92
CA GLN A 25 -13.20 -9.63 9.89
C GLN A 25 -12.52 -10.92 9.41
N ASP A 26 -12.93 -12.07 9.96
CA ASP A 26 -12.42 -13.38 9.53
C ASP A 26 -12.66 -13.59 8.03
N ALA A 27 -13.84 -13.22 7.53
CA ALA A 27 -14.16 -13.32 6.11
C ALA A 27 -13.28 -12.42 5.21
N ALA A 28 -12.94 -11.21 5.67
CA ALA A 28 -12.05 -10.31 4.94
C ALA A 28 -10.60 -10.83 4.91
N ASP A 29 -10.13 -11.37 6.02
CA ASP A 29 -8.82 -12.00 6.12
C ASP A 29 -8.72 -13.25 5.26
N ASP A 30 -9.75 -14.09 5.27
CA ASP A 30 -9.82 -15.29 4.43
C ASP A 30 -9.80 -14.93 2.95
N LYS A 31 -10.55 -13.89 2.54
CA LYS A 31 -10.51 -13.40 1.16
C LYS A 31 -9.10 -13.00 0.70
N PHE A 32 -8.34 -12.28 1.54
CA PHE A 32 -6.98 -11.89 1.16
C PHE A 32 -6.01 -13.06 1.23
N ARG A 33 -6.15 -13.96 2.20
CA ARG A 33 -5.39 -15.21 2.21
C ARG A 33 -5.60 -16.00 0.94
N ASP A 34 -6.85 -16.23 0.54
CA ASP A 34 -7.21 -16.92 -0.70
C ASP A 34 -6.59 -16.21 -1.92
N LEU A 35 -6.68 -14.88 -1.99
CA LEU A 35 -6.10 -14.10 -3.09
C LEU A 35 -4.59 -14.33 -3.24
N PHE A 36 -3.86 -14.43 -2.11
CA PHE A 36 -2.41 -14.65 -2.11
C PHE A 36 -2.04 -16.14 -2.27
N ASP A 37 -2.77 -17.05 -1.63
CA ASP A 37 -2.58 -18.50 -1.70
C ASP A 37 -2.81 -19.04 -3.11
N GLU A 38 -3.84 -18.54 -3.79
CA GLU A 38 -4.13 -18.87 -5.19
C GLU A 38 -3.27 -18.09 -6.19
N GLN A 39 -2.31 -17.29 -5.71
CA GLN A 39 -1.43 -16.44 -6.54
C GLN A 39 -2.23 -15.58 -7.54
N LYS A 40 -3.31 -14.99 -7.04
CA LYS A 40 -4.11 -13.97 -7.74
C LYS A 40 -3.72 -12.56 -7.32
N ALA A 41 -3.00 -12.36 -6.22
CA ALA A 41 -2.49 -11.04 -5.82
C ALA A 41 -1.21 -10.67 -6.59
N MET A 42 -1.19 -9.54 -7.30
CA MET A 42 0.05 -8.88 -7.74
C MET A 42 0.34 -7.67 -6.85
N VAL A 43 1.60 -7.46 -6.48
CA VAL A 43 2.00 -6.40 -5.54
C VAL A 43 3.00 -5.43 -6.15
N LYS A 44 2.68 -4.13 -6.10
CA LYS A 44 3.61 -3.06 -6.49
C LYS A 44 4.05 -2.29 -5.25
N THR A 45 5.33 -2.36 -4.92
CA THR A 45 5.95 -1.39 -4.01
C THR A 45 6.06 -0.04 -4.69
N VAL A 46 5.71 1.03 -3.98
CA VAL A 46 5.79 2.40 -4.50
C VAL A 46 6.77 3.17 -3.63
N ARG A 47 7.71 3.89 -4.23
CA ARG A 47 8.59 4.76 -3.46
C ARG A 47 7.74 5.85 -2.81
N ASN A 48 8.08 6.25 -1.60
CA ASN A 48 7.29 7.21 -0.84
C ASN A 48 7.07 8.51 -1.64
N THR A 49 8.04 8.94 -2.46
CA THR A 49 7.99 10.14 -3.30
C THR A 49 7.12 10.01 -4.57
N ASP A 50 6.79 8.79 -4.99
CA ASP A 50 6.25 8.53 -6.34
C ASP A 50 4.72 8.35 -6.34
N TRP A 51 4.07 8.44 -5.17
CA TRP A 51 2.63 8.23 -5.03
C TRP A 51 1.79 9.21 -5.86
N LEU A 52 2.17 10.49 -5.90
CA LEU A 52 1.41 11.49 -6.67
C LEU A 52 1.48 11.23 -8.18
N GLU A 53 2.64 10.80 -8.68
CA GLU A 53 2.80 10.41 -10.08
C GLU A 53 1.98 9.15 -10.39
N LEU A 54 2.05 8.13 -9.53
CA LEU A 54 1.26 6.91 -9.71
C LEU A 54 -0.24 7.21 -9.73
N ILE A 55 -0.74 8.05 -8.81
CA ILE A 55 -2.15 8.46 -8.77
C ILE A 55 -2.53 9.24 -10.02
N SER A 56 -1.66 10.13 -10.50
CA SER A 56 -1.87 10.84 -11.76
C SER A 56 -2.01 9.87 -12.92
N ASN A 57 -1.20 8.82 -12.98
CA ASN A 57 -1.29 7.77 -14.01
C ASN A 57 -2.57 6.94 -13.88
N LEU A 58 -2.95 6.56 -12.66
CA LEU A 58 -4.22 5.87 -12.38
C LEU A 58 -5.45 6.72 -12.74
N ARG A 59 -5.34 8.06 -12.75
CA ARG A 59 -6.39 8.97 -13.27
C ARG A 59 -6.31 9.17 -14.78
N GLY A 60 -5.09 9.25 -15.31
CA GLY A 60 -4.74 9.82 -16.60
C GLY A 60 -4.91 8.92 -17.83
N GLY A 61 -5.45 7.71 -17.66
CA GLY A 61 -5.71 6.76 -18.74
C GLY A 61 -4.69 5.62 -18.78
N ASN A 62 -4.47 5.03 -19.95
CA ASN A 62 -3.65 3.83 -20.11
C ASN A 62 -2.17 4.13 -19.89
N PHE A 63 -1.52 3.37 -19.01
CA PHE A 63 -0.07 3.40 -18.80
C PHE A 63 0.43 1.97 -18.58
N ARG A 64 1.75 1.73 -18.62
CA ARG A 64 2.29 0.43 -18.19
C ARG A 64 2.82 0.54 -16.78
N THR A 65 2.59 -0.50 -15.98
CA THR A 65 3.11 -0.59 -14.62
C THR A 65 3.72 -1.95 -14.37
N SER A 66 4.67 -1.99 -13.44
CA SER A 66 5.30 -3.22 -12.95
C SER A 66 4.86 -3.57 -11.53
N ALA A 67 4.73 -4.86 -11.28
CA ALA A 67 4.47 -5.48 -9.98
C ALA A 67 5.18 -6.83 -9.89
N SER A 68 5.22 -7.39 -8.69
CA SER A 68 5.67 -8.76 -8.46
C SER A 68 4.46 -9.66 -8.18
N LEU A 69 4.53 -10.90 -8.62
CA LEU A 69 3.64 -11.97 -8.19
C LEU A 69 4.31 -12.71 -7.03
N PRO A 70 3.85 -12.59 -5.79
CA PRO A 70 4.44 -13.30 -4.68
C PRO A 70 4.17 -14.82 -4.75
N PRO A 71 4.93 -15.64 -3.99
CA PRO A 71 4.58 -17.04 -3.75
C PRO A 71 3.27 -17.15 -2.95
N PRO A 72 2.69 -18.36 -2.85
CA PRO A 72 1.52 -18.61 -2.00
C PRO A 72 1.67 -18.02 -0.59
N GLY A 73 0.59 -17.45 -0.06
CA GLY A 73 0.55 -16.77 1.25
C GLY A 73 1.23 -15.39 1.29
N GLY A 74 1.88 -14.96 0.20
CA GLY A 74 2.58 -13.67 0.16
C GLY A 74 3.93 -13.65 0.90
N VAL A 75 4.40 -14.81 1.39
CA VAL A 75 5.51 -14.88 2.36
C VAL A 75 6.85 -15.19 1.70
N GLY A 76 7.89 -14.51 2.18
CA GLY A 76 9.27 -14.88 1.86
C GLY A 76 9.67 -14.58 0.42
N MET A 77 9.13 -13.53 -0.19
CA MET A 77 9.67 -12.88 -1.38
C MET A 77 10.28 -11.52 -1.00
N ARG A 78 11.44 -11.21 -1.57
CA ARG A 78 12.01 -9.87 -1.53
C ARG A 78 11.19 -8.98 -2.47
N LEU A 79 10.56 -7.93 -1.93
CA LEU A 79 9.90 -6.91 -2.75
C LEU A 79 10.89 -5.82 -3.19
N PHE A 80 10.57 -5.16 -4.30
CA PHE A 80 11.39 -4.08 -4.86
C PHE A 80 11.53 -2.90 -3.88
N GLY A 81 12.69 -2.26 -3.87
CA GLY A 81 12.99 -1.12 -3.00
C GLY A 81 13.21 -1.46 -1.53
N GLU A 82 13.86 -0.55 -0.82
CA GLU A 82 14.11 -0.65 0.62
C GLU A 82 12.85 -0.30 1.42
N LYS A 83 12.68 -0.89 2.62
CA LYS A 83 11.48 -0.65 3.42
C LYS A 83 11.32 0.82 3.82
N CYS A 84 12.40 1.51 4.15
CA CYS A 84 12.36 2.92 4.57
C CYS A 84 11.95 3.89 3.45
N THR A 85 12.24 3.55 2.19
CA THR A 85 11.96 4.42 1.03
C THR A 85 10.76 3.94 0.20
N SER A 86 10.25 2.73 0.47
CA SER A 86 9.13 2.09 -0.23
C SER A 86 8.36 1.21 0.75
N CYS A 87 7.84 1.82 1.82
CA CYS A 87 7.23 1.11 2.94
C CYS A 87 5.84 0.55 2.62
N ALA A 88 5.17 1.15 1.64
CA ALA A 88 3.81 0.83 1.22
C ALA A 88 3.72 0.55 -0.28
N GLY A 89 2.59 -0.01 -0.68
CA GLY A 89 2.32 -0.32 -2.07
C GLY A 89 0.87 -0.68 -2.33
N LEU A 90 0.61 -1.16 -3.54
CA LEU A 90 -0.73 -1.55 -4.00
C LEU A 90 -0.79 -3.04 -4.31
N VAL A 91 -1.95 -3.63 -4.03
CA VAL A 91 -2.30 -5.01 -4.41
C VAL A 91 -3.34 -4.95 -5.53
N TRP A 92 -3.11 -5.70 -6.61
CA TRP A 92 -4.10 -5.96 -7.65
C TRP A 92 -4.55 -7.41 -7.61
N ASP A 93 -5.84 -7.61 -7.82
CA ASP A 93 -6.44 -8.90 -8.15
C ASP A 93 -6.23 -9.19 -9.64
N ARG A 94 -5.26 -10.05 -9.92
CA ARG A 94 -4.87 -10.53 -11.25
C ARG A 94 -6.04 -11.11 -12.03
N SER A 95 -7.03 -11.70 -11.37
CA SER A 95 -8.18 -12.31 -12.07
C SER A 95 -9.07 -11.28 -12.77
N LYS A 96 -8.89 -10.00 -12.43
CA LYS A 96 -9.60 -8.85 -13.02
C LYS A 96 -8.77 -8.07 -14.02
N LEU A 97 -7.56 -8.54 -14.35
CA LEU A 97 -6.64 -7.82 -15.22
C LEU A 97 -6.47 -8.55 -16.54
N ASP A 98 -6.42 -7.77 -17.63
CA ASP A 98 -5.95 -8.26 -18.92
C ASP A 98 -4.42 -8.30 -18.93
N LEU A 99 -3.86 -9.50 -18.92
CA LEU A 99 -2.43 -9.76 -18.99
C LEU A 99 -1.98 -10.31 -20.34
N SER A 100 -2.83 -10.28 -21.37
CA SER A 100 -2.52 -10.82 -22.69
C SER A 100 -1.30 -10.15 -23.34
N ASP A 101 -1.08 -8.87 -23.06
CA ASP A 101 0.07 -8.08 -23.52
C ASP A 101 1.10 -7.85 -22.40
N ALA A 102 1.11 -8.66 -21.33
CA ALA A 102 2.06 -8.50 -20.25
C ALA A 102 3.46 -9.05 -20.59
N PHE A 103 4.50 -8.32 -20.21
CA PHE A 103 5.87 -8.83 -20.18
C PHE A 103 6.16 -9.40 -18.80
N ILE A 104 6.56 -10.67 -18.74
CA ILE A 104 6.70 -11.41 -17.49
C ILE A 104 8.11 -11.99 -17.41
N TRP A 105 8.86 -11.58 -16.39
CA TRP A 105 10.19 -12.10 -16.09
C TRP A 105 10.18 -12.99 -14.86
N PRO A 106 10.98 -14.07 -14.86
CA PRO A 106 11.04 -14.97 -13.72
C PRO A 106 11.73 -14.32 -12.52
N SER A 107 11.55 -14.91 -11.34
CA SER A 107 12.30 -14.52 -10.12
C SER A 107 13.80 -14.53 -10.39
N GLY A 108 14.51 -13.50 -9.90
CA GLY A 108 15.97 -13.39 -10.02
C GLY A 108 16.44 -12.70 -11.31
N TYR A 109 15.53 -12.38 -12.23
CA TYR A 109 15.85 -11.64 -13.45
C TYR A 109 15.59 -10.14 -13.27
N MET A 110 16.63 -9.31 -13.37
CA MET A 110 16.51 -7.85 -13.25
C MET A 110 16.25 -7.21 -14.61
N ALA A 111 14.97 -7.09 -14.98
CA ALA A 111 14.59 -6.60 -16.30
C ALA A 111 14.77 -5.09 -16.49
N LYS A 112 14.71 -4.28 -15.41
CA LYS A 112 14.80 -2.80 -15.46
C LYS A 112 13.93 -2.25 -16.60
N THR A 113 12.65 -2.61 -16.59
CA THR A 113 11.74 -2.46 -17.73
C THR A 113 11.56 -1.02 -18.16
N GLU A 114 11.73 -0.07 -17.25
CA GLU A 114 11.68 1.37 -17.51
C GLU A 114 12.69 1.86 -18.56
N PHE A 115 13.78 1.12 -18.80
CA PHE A 115 14.77 1.43 -19.84
C PHE A 115 14.62 0.60 -21.11
N ASN A 116 13.75 -0.40 -21.08
CA ASN A 116 13.65 -1.42 -22.13
C ASN A 116 12.28 -1.44 -22.80
N ILE A 117 11.44 -0.42 -22.59
CA ILE A 117 10.16 -0.26 -23.28
C ILE A 117 10.17 1.08 -24.02
N ASN A 118 9.82 1.08 -25.31
CA ASN A 118 9.74 2.31 -26.08
C ASN A 118 8.41 3.05 -25.85
N HIS A 119 8.25 4.24 -26.44
CA HIS A 119 7.03 5.04 -26.33
C HIS A 119 5.76 4.37 -26.90
N LYS A 120 5.91 3.28 -27.67
CA LYS A 120 4.81 2.46 -28.21
C LYS A 120 4.46 1.27 -27.32
N GLY A 121 5.20 1.06 -26.22
CA GLY A 121 5.00 -0.10 -25.34
C GLY A 121 5.76 -1.36 -25.78
N GLU A 122 6.63 -1.26 -26.77
CA GLU A 122 7.35 -2.42 -27.32
C GLU A 122 8.69 -2.63 -26.58
N LEU A 123 9.06 -3.90 -26.36
CA LEU A 123 10.30 -4.27 -25.69
C LEU A 123 11.54 -4.01 -26.58
N LEU A 124 12.54 -3.32 -26.02
CA LEU A 124 13.82 -3.01 -26.62
C LEU A 124 14.91 -4.01 -26.17
N ASN A 125 15.98 -4.18 -26.96
CA ASN A 125 17.24 -4.84 -26.59
C ASN A 125 17.23 -6.34 -26.22
N GLY A 126 16.42 -7.17 -26.90
CA GLY A 126 16.65 -8.63 -26.91
C GLY A 126 16.44 -9.37 -25.59
N ARG A 127 15.82 -8.74 -24.59
CA ARG A 127 15.44 -9.37 -23.30
C ARG A 127 14.15 -10.20 -23.38
N SER A 128 13.58 -10.31 -24.59
CA SER A 128 12.42 -11.13 -24.89
C SER A 128 12.69 -12.63 -24.71
N SER A 129 13.94 -13.07 -24.87
CA SER A 129 14.33 -14.47 -24.71
C SER A 129 14.19 -14.99 -23.27
N ALA A 130 14.14 -14.10 -22.27
CA ALA A 130 13.97 -14.44 -20.86
C ALA A 130 12.51 -14.33 -20.38
N LEU A 131 11.58 -13.97 -21.27
CA LEU A 131 10.17 -13.89 -20.92
C LEU A 131 9.61 -15.29 -20.66
N VAL A 132 8.75 -15.40 -19.66
CA VAL A 132 8.04 -16.63 -19.30
C VAL A 132 6.54 -16.40 -19.36
N THR A 133 5.75 -17.47 -19.41
CA THR A 133 4.29 -17.33 -19.28
C THR A 133 3.90 -17.08 -17.81
N ILE A 134 2.68 -16.60 -17.58
CA ILE A 134 2.16 -16.42 -16.22
C ILE A 134 2.05 -17.75 -15.47
N GLU A 135 1.66 -18.83 -16.15
CA GLU A 135 1.57 -20.18 -15.58
C GLU A 135 2.95 -20.68 -15.14
N ARG A 136 3.98 -20.41 -15.94
CA ARG A 136 5.35 -20.77 -15.57
C ARG A 136 5.83 -19.98 -14.36
N LEU A 137 5.50 -18.70 -14.27
CA LEU A 137 5.84 -17.89 -13.12
C LEU A 137 5.14 -18.37 -11.84
N ILE A 138 3.84 -18.71 -11.93
CA ILE A 138 3.06 -19.30 -10.83
C ILE A 138 3.73 -20.59 -10.35
N GLU A 139 4.05 -21.52 -11.26
CA GLU A 139 4.72 -22.78 -10.93
C GLU A 139 6.07 -22.54 -10.24
N CYS A 140 6.91 -21.66 -10.79
CA CYS A 140 8.21 -21.33 -10.21
C CYS A 140 8.06 -20.73 -8.81
N ASN A 141 7.16 -19.78 -8.60
CA ASN A 141 6.94 -19.16 -7.30
C ASN A 141 6.40 -20.15 -6.27
N SER A 142 5.45 -21.01 -6.64
CA SER A 142 4.92 -22.09 -5.80
C SER A 142 6.02 -23.04 -5.34
N ARG A 143 6.96 -23.37 -6.23
CA ARG A 143 8.12 -24.23 -5.96
C ARG A 143 9.34 -23.48 -5.40
N ARG A 144 9.21 -22.17 -5.14
CA ARG A 144 10.30 -21.28 -4.70
C ARG A 144 11.55 -21.36 -5.58
N LEU A 145 11.37 -21.40 -6.90
CA LEU A 145 12.46 -21.41 -7.89
C LEU A 145 12.84 -19.99 -8.29
N THR A 146 14.14 -19.71 -8.31
CA THR A 146 14.71 -18.48 -8.87
C THR A 146 15.61 -18.80 -10.06
N THR A 147 15.68 -17.89 -11.02
CA THR A 147 16.65 -17.96 -12.11
C THR A 147 17.98 -17.39 -11.66
N ASN A 148 19.06 -18.13 -11.87
CA ASN A 148 20.41 -17.63 -11.69
C ASN A 148 20.73 -16.63 -12.82
N ALA A 149 21.11 -15.41 -12.45
CA ALA A 149 21.35 -14.35 -13.43
C ALA A 149 22.56 -14.60 -14.35
N ASP A 150 23.54 -15.39 -13.89
CA ASP A 150 24.77 -15.68 -14.64
C ASP A 150 24.59 -16.88 -15.58
N THR A 151 23.88 -17.92 -15.13
CA THR A 151 23.75 -19.18 -15.89
C THR A 151 22.40 -19.34 -16.60
N GLY A 152 21.37 -18.60 -16.19
CA GLY A 152 19.99 -18.78 -16.64
C GLY A 152 19.31 -20.05 -16.10
N GLU A 153 19.99 -20.83 -15.25
CA GLU A 153 19.45 -22.06 -14.68
C GLU A 153 18.51 -21.78 -13.50
N LEU A 154 17.58 -22.70 -13.25
CA LEU A 154 16.66 -22.60 -12.11
C LEU A 154 17.30 -23.21 -10.86
N GLN A 155 17.23 -22.45 -9.77
CA GLN A 155 17.68 -22.84 -8.45
C GLN A 155 16.51 -22.81 -7.47
N GLU A 156 16.39 -23.87 -6.67
CA GLU A 156 15.43 -23.92 -5.57
C GLU A 156 15.93 -23.10 -4.38
N ILE A 157 15.06 -22.25 -3.84
CA ILE A 157 15.35 -21.42 -2.68
C ILE A 157 14.83 -22.10 -1.41
N PRO A 158 15.70 -22.39 -0.42
CA PRO A 158 15.30 -23.04 0.83
C PRO A 158 14.17 -22.31 1.55
N ILE A 159 13.32 -23.07 2.22
CA ILE A 159 12.30 -22.53 3.13
C ILE A 159 12.98 -21.65 4.20
N GLY A 160 12.40 -20.49 4.48
CA GLY A 160 12.97 -19.48 5.38
C GLY A 160 13.95 -18.50 4.71
N SER A 161 14.43 -18.80 3.50
CA SER A 161 15.17 -17.82 2.68
C SER A 161 14.23 -17.00 1.81
N GLN A 162 14.63 -15.78 1.46
CA GLN A 162 13.82 -14.93 0.58
C GLN A 162 13.98 -15.32 -0.89
N LEU A 163 12.88 -15.60 -1.56
CA LEU A 163 12.79 -15.68 -3.02
C LEU A 163 13.11 -14.29 -3.60
N ALA A 164 13.86 -14.24 -4.70
CA ALA A 164 14.11 -12.98 -5.38
C ALA A 164 12.80 -12.40 -5.96
N PHE A 165 12.79 -11.10 -6.26
CA PHE A 165 11.63 -10.52 -6.92
C PHE A 165 11.53 -11.04 -8.37
N ASN A 166 10.30 -11.16 -8.85
CA ASN A 166 9.97 -11.28 -10.26
C ASN A 166 9.32 -9.96 -10.73
N GLU A 167 9.09 -9.84 -12.03
CA GLU A 167 8.50 -8.64 -12.60
C GLU A 167 7.44 -9.01 -13.64
N ILE A 168 6.22 -8.49 -13.43
CA ILE A 168 5.13 -8.50 -14.40
C ILE A 168 4.91 -7.04 -14.77
N ASN A 169 5.10 -6.69 -16.04
CA ASN A 169 4.85 -5.38 -16.60
C ASN A 169 3.67 -5.45 -17.57
N TRP A 170 2.54 -4.82 -17.24
CA TRP A 170 1.30 -4.91 -18.02
C TRP A 170 0.70 -3.53 -18.30
N PRO A 171 -0.14 -3.40 -19.36
CA PRO A 171 -0.98 -2.23 -19.55
C PRO A 171 -2.01 -2.12 -18.42
N CYS A 172 -2.02 -1.01 -17.72
CA CYS A 172 -2.93 -0.69 -16.64
C CYS A 172 -3.82 0.49 -17.04
N THR A 173 -5.11 0.34 -16.76
CA THR A 173 -6.13 1.34 -17.05
C THR A 173 -6.90 1.64 -15.78
N GLY A 174 -6.84 2.88 -15.31
CA GLY A 174 -7.65 3.30 -14.17
C GLY A 174 -7.33 2.52 -12.90
N THR A 175 -8.38 2.18 -12.15
CA THR A 175 -8.32 1.45 -10.88
C THR A 175 -8.73 -0.01 -11.00
N GLU A 176 -8.79 -0.53 -12.23
CA GLU A 176 -9.21 -1.91 -12.49
C GLU A 176 -8.31 -2.90 -11.73
N GLY A 177 -8.95 -3.87 -11.07
CA GLY A 177 -8.27 -4.88 -10.27
C GLY A 177 -7.66 -4.38 -8.96
N LEU A 178 -7.65 -3.08 -8.63
CA LEU A 178 -7.13 -2.62 -7.33
C LEU A 178 -7.91 -3.27 -6.18
N ALA A 179 -7.16 -3.89 -5.26
CA ALA A 179 -7.73 -4.72 -4.20
C ALA A 179 -7.39 -4.21 -2.79
N ALA A 180 -6.18 -3.69 -2.57
CA ALA A 180 -5.74 -3.20 -1.27
C ALA A 180 -4.54 -2.24 -1.39
N VAL A 181 -4.29 -1.50 -0.31
CA VAL A 181 -2.98 -0.93 0.01
C VAL A 181 -2.27 -1.92 0.92
N PHE A 182 -0.97 -2.17 0.72
CA PHE A 182 -0.20 -2.97 1.67
C PHE A 182 0.90 -2.15 2.34
N VAL A 183 1.26 -2.53 3.56
CA VAL A 183 2.42 -2.02 4.31
C VAL A 183 3.39 -3.17 4.62
N ARG A 184 4.69 -2.90 4.55
CA ARG A 184 5.76 -3.93 4.60
C ARG A 184 6.29 -4.27 6.00
N SER A 185 5.74 -3.63 7.02
CA SER A 185 6.17 -3.79 8.41
C SER A 185 5.16 -3.21 9.39
N VAL A 186 5.32 -3.58 10.66
CA VAL A 186 4.58 -3.04 11.81
C VAL A 186 5.24 -1.80 12.43
N ASP A 187 6.23 -1.20 11.77
CA ASP A 187 6.76 0.09 12.21
C ASP A 187 5.64 1.13 12.15
N VAL A 188 5.39 1.82 13.26
CA VAL A 188 4.32 2.82 13.42
C VAL A 188 4.40 3.86 12.31
N ASP A 189 5.60 4.35 11.97
CA ASP A 189 5.77 5.37 10.94
C ASP A 189 5.35 4.84 9.56
N HIS A 190 5.67 3.59 9.24
CA HIS A 190 5.27 2.95 7.99
C HIS A 190 3.75 2.71 7.91
N VAL A 191 3.13 2.32 9.02
CA VAL A 191 1.67 2.14 9.10
C VAL A 191 0.95 3.48 8.90
N LEU A 192 1.42 4.55 9.53
CA LEU A 192 0.87 5.91 9.35
C LEU A 192 0.99 6.39 7.92
N HIS A 193 2.14 6.16 7.27
CA HIS A 193 2.32 6.47 5.86
C HIS A 193 1.32 5.71 4.98
N ALA A 194 1.13 4.42 5.24
CA ALA A 194 0.19 3.60 4.49
C ALA A 194 -1.27 4.02 4.71
N LEU A 195 -1.66 4.40 5.93
CA LEU A 195 -2.98 4.99 6.21
C LEU A 195 -3.19 6.31 5.45
N GLY A 196 -2.16 7.14 5.36
CA GLY A 196 -2.23 8.37 4.58
C GLY A 196 -2.34 8.11 3.07
N VAL A 197 -1.69 7.06 2.58
CA VAL A 197 -1.87 6.57 1.19
C VAL A 197 -3.30 6.09 0.95
N VAL A 198 -3.90 5.35 1.88
CA VAL A 198 -5.32 4.92 1.78
C VAL A 198 -6.23 6.13 1.64
N ALA A 199 -6.08 7.13 2.53
CA ALA A 199 -6.87 8.36 2.48
C ALA A 199 -6.64 9.16 1.18
N LEU A 200 -5.40 9.19 0.71
CA LEU A 200 -5.04 9.86 -0.54
C LEU A 200 -5.69 9.19 -1.76
N LEU A 201 -5.71 7.86 -1.82
CA LEU A 201 -6.32 7.10 -2.92
C LEU A 201 -7.85 7.21 -2.90
N ASP A 202 -8.47 7.17 -1.71
CA ASP A 202 -9.91 7.40 -1.59
C ASP A 202 -10.27 8.80 -2.08
N HIS A 203 -9.54 9.83 -1.65
CA HIS A 203 -9.76 11.20 -2.12
C HIS A 203 -9.56 11.37 -3.63
N ALA A 204 -8.45 10.86 -4.17
CA ALA A 204 -8.07 11.13 -5.55
C ALA A 204 -8.82 10.25 -6.56
N LEU A 205 -9.13 9.01 -6.20
CA LEU A 205 -9.66 7.98 -7.09
C LEU A 205 -11.06 7.46 -6.67
N GLY A 206 -11.58 7.85 -5.50
CA GLY A 206 -12.84 7.34 -4.96
C GLY A 206 -12.79 5.86 -4.58
N CYS A 207 -11.60 5.34 -4.27
CA CYS A 207 -11.36 3.93 -3.99
C CYS A 207 -11.14 3.69 -2.50
N GLN A 208 -12.12 3.05 -1.86
CA GLN A 208 -12.00 2.59 -0.48
C GLN A 208 -11.25 1.25 -0.45
N LEU A 209 -9.94 1.32 -0.28
CA LEU A 209 -9.07 0.15 -0.26
C LEU A 209 -8.74 -0.24 1.19
N PRO A 210 -8.87 -1.53 1.55
CA PRO A 210 -8.39 -2.00 2.85
C PRO A 210 -6.86 -1.91 2.92
N LEU A 211 -6.36 -1.79 4.15
CA LEU A 211 -4.94 -1.86 4.45
C LEU A 211 -4.58 -3.30 4.86
N VAL A 212 -3.59 -3.89 4.21
CA VAL A 212 -3.07 -5.22 4.55
C VAL A 212 -1.61 -5.15 5.01
N LEU A 213 -1.24 -5.98 5.98
CA LEU A 213 0.14 -6.16 6.40
C LEU A 213 0.76 -7.30 5.59
N MET A 214 1.85 -6.99 4.90
CA MET A 214 2.66 -7.96 4.17
C MET A 214 4.11 -7.90 4.69
N ASP A 215 4.44 -8.74 5.66
CA ASP A 215 5.81 -8.86 6.15
C ASP A 215 6.50 -10.13 5.60
N SER A 216 7.80 -10.25 5.81
CA SER A 216 8.57 -11.36 5.23
C SER A 216 8.37 -12.70 5.93
N ASN A 217 7.75 -12.70 7.10
CA ASN A 217 7.74 -13.79 8.07
C ASN A 217 6.34 -14.37 8.30
N ASN A 218 5.30 -13.59 8.07
CA ASN A 218 3.92 -13.95 8.32
C ASN A 218 3.09 -13.88 7.03
N ALA A 219 2.07 -14.73 6.96
CA ALA A 219 1.05 -14.65 5.92
C ALA A 219 0.39 -13.27 5.91
N VAL A 220 -0.04 -12.85 4.72
CA VAL A 220 -0.76 -11.58 4.55
C VAL A 220 -2.03 -11.59 5.41
N ARG A 221 -2.31 -10.46 6.04
CA ARG A 221 -3.51 -10.24 6.85
C ARG A 221 -3.99 -8.81 6.74
N THR A 222 -5.27 -8.57 6.96
CA THR A 222 -5.81 -7.21 7.03
C THR A 222 -5.34 -6.53 8.31
N LEU A 223 -5.07 -5.24 8.22
CA LEU A 223 -4.96 -4.38 9.40
C LEU A 223 -6.34 -3.82 9.68
N ASP A 224 -7.07 -4.48 10.58
CA ASP A 224 -8.39 -4.04 11.00
C ASP A 224 -8.35 -2.71 11.78
N GLN A 225 -9.52 -2.17 12.09
CA GLN A 225 -9.63 -0.90 12.84
C GLN A 225 -9.03 -1.01 14.24
N ALA A 226 -9.12 -2.17 14.90
CA ALA A 226 -8.60 -2.36 16.25
C ALA A 226 -7.06 -2.29 16.27
N LEU A 227 -6.40 -2.93 15.31
CA LEU A 227 -4.95 -2.88 15.10
C LEU A 227 -4.51 -1.50 14.63
N GLN A 228 -5.21 -0.89 13.67
CA GLN A 228 -4.93 0.49 13.25
C GLN A 228 -4.97 1.46 14.44
N ARG A 229 -5.99 1.33 15.31
CA ARG A 229 -6.12 2.10 16.54
C ARG A 229 -4.94 1.83 17.49
N ALA A 230 -4.55 0.57 17.70
CA ALA A 230 -3.43 0.24 18.56
C ALA A 230 -2.14 0.95 18.11
N PHE A 231 -1.83 0.92 16.80
CA PHE A 231 -0.70 1.67 16.25
C PHE A 231 -0.82 3.19 16.47
N LEU A 232 -2.02 3.75 16.30
CA LEU A 232 -2.27 5.18 16.46
C LEU A 232 -2.14 5.64 17.92
N LEU A 233 -2.46 4.78 18.89
CA LEU A 233 -2.27 5.05 20.32
C LEU A 233 -0.79 5.00 20.73
N GLU A 234 0.03 4.20 20.04
CA GLU A 234 1.47 4.09 20.27
C GLU A 234 2.27 5.26 19.68
N VAL A 235 1.66 6.09 18.82
CA VAL A 235 2.31 7.28 18.25
C VAL A 235 2.78 8.17 19.39
N PRO A 236 4.10 8.40 19.54
CA PRO A 236 4.64 9.21 20.61
C PRO A 236 4.04 10.60 20.57
N LYS A 237 3.66 11.13 21.74
CA LYS A 237 3.29 12.55 21.83
C LYS A 237 4.44 13.38 21.26
N PRO A 238 4.17 14.44 20.48
CA PRO A 238 5.22 15.32 19.97
C PRO A 238 5.96 15.94 21.16
N GLY A 239 7.09 15.32 21.53
CA GLY A 239 7.80 15.63 22.76
C GLY A 239 8.88 16.69 22.57
N ILE A 240 9.44 16.83 21.37
CA ILE A 240 10.52 17.79 21.09
C ILE A 240 10.46 18.18 19.60
N PRO A 241 10.38 19.47 19.25
CA PRO A 241 10.58 19.93 17.88
C PRO A 241 12.00 19.58 17.41
N GLY A 242 12.15 18.75 16.37
CA GLY A 242 13.46 18.57 15.71
C GLY A 242 13.86 17.15 15.31
N THR A 243 13.16 16.10 15.75
CA THR A 243 13.51 14.71 15.38
C THR A 243 12.29 13.93 14.90
N LEU A 244 11.54 14.49 13.95
CA LEU A 244 10.68 13.64 13.16
C LEU A 244 11.56 12.91 12.14
N PRO A 245 11.51 11.58 12.06
CA PRO A 245 12.34 10.84 11.11
C PRO A 245 12.09 11.38 9.70
N MET A 246 13.16 11.88 9.05
CA MET A 246 13.10 12.37 7.66
C MET A 246 12.72 11.27 6.66
N ALA A 247 12.59 10.02 7.11
CA ALA A 247 12.50 8.84 6.25
C ALA A 247 11.19 8.77 5.43
N LEU A 248 10.11 9.42 5.87
CA LEU A 248 8.79 9.32 5.24
C LEU A 248 8.32 10.68 4.70
N VAL A 249 8.97 11.12 3.62
CA VAL A 249 8.58 12.28 2.83
C VAL A 249 8.09 11.80 1.46
N PRO A 250 6.97 12.33 0.95
CA PRO A 250 6.02 13.24 1.59
C PRO A 250 5.20 12.56 2.69
N ARG A 251 4.68 13.38 3.61
CA ARG A 251 3.65 12.95 4.55
C ARG A 251 2.27 13.18 3.95
N PHE A 252 1.37 12.26 4.23
CA PHE A 252 -0.01 12.33 3.77
C PHE A 252 -0.96 12.50 4.95
N PRO A 253 -2.02 13.33 4.79
CA PRO A 253 -3.13 13.37 5.74
C PRO A 253 -3.71 11.99 5.97
N ILE A 254 -3.98 11.65 7.23
CA ILE A 254 -4.63 10.39 7.59
C ILE A 254 -6.10 10.64 7.92
N ALA A 255 -6.97 9.74 7.45
CA ALA A 255 -8.36 9.70 7.90
C ALA A 255 -8.43 8.94 9.22
N VAL A 256 -8.96 9.56 10.27
CA VAL A 256 -9.11 8.94 11.62
C VAL A 256 -10.57 8.92 12.10
N ASP A 257 -11.46 9.42 11.26
CA ASP A 257 -12.91 9.56 11.44
C ASP A 257 -13.58 8.24 11.77
N HIS A 258 -13.17 7.19 11.05
CA HIS A 258 -13.68 5.83 11.22
C HIS A 258 -13.23 5.20 12.54
N LEU A 259 -12.29 5.82 13.27
CA LEU A 259 -11.74 5.32 14.53
C LEU A 259 -12.39 6.05 15.72
N ARG A 260 -13.68 5.78 15.94
CA ARG A 260 -14.53 6.46 16.93
C ARG A 260 -13.99 6.44 18.35
N GLU A 261 -13.20 5.43 18.70
CA GLU A 261 -12.66 5.23 20.04
C GLU A 261 -11.39 6.08 20.32
N LEU A 262 -10.83 6.74 19.30
CA LEU A 262 -9.77 7.72 19.54
C LEU A 262 -10.35 8.98 20.19
N SER A 263 -9.71 9.45 21.27
CA SER A 263 -10.11 10.72 21.88
C SER A 263 -9.88 11.89 20.92
N ASP A 264 -10.71 12.92 21.03
CA ASP A 264 -10.60 14.11 20.17
C ASP A 264 -9.22 14.78 20.28
N ALA A 265 -8.64 14.76 21.48
CA ALA A 265 -7.28 15.23 21.70
C ALA A 265 -6.26 14.45 20.87
N LYS A 266 -6.41 13.12 20.75
CA LYS A 266 -5.51 12.30 19.94
C LYS A 266 -5.76 12.48 18.45
N LYS A 267 -7.02 12.60 18.01
CA LYS A 267 -7.35 12.93 16.61
C LYS A 267 -6.72 14.27 16.20
N LEU A 268 -6.84 15.29 17.05
CA LEU A 268 -6.23 16.60 16.81
C LEU A 268 -4.70 16.54 16.76
N GLU A 269 -4.06 15.79 17.66
CA GLU A 269 -2.61 15.55 17.66
C GLU A 269 -2.16 14.92 16.33
N LEU A 270 -2.86 13.89 15.87
CA LEU A 270 -2.57 13.22 14.60
C LEU A 270 -2.75 14.16 13.41
N HIS A 271 -3.82 14.96 13.39
CA HIS A 271 -4.05 15.96 12.35
C HIS A 271 -2.98 17.06 12.34
N ALA A 272 -2.47 17.47 13.50
CA ALA A 272 -1.37 18.41 13.58
C ALA A 272 -0.05 17.82 13.01
N MET A 273 0.18 16.52 13.18
CA MET A 273 1.43 15.86 12.75
C MET A 273 1.44 15.44 11.27
N TYR A 274 0.29 14.96 10.76
CA TYR A 274 0.18 14.33 9.45
C TYR A 274 -0.73 15.10 8.47
N GLY A 275 -1.45 16.11 8.97
CA GLY A 275 -2.46 16.84 8.22
C GLY A 275 -3.87 16.29 8.42
N ILE A 276 -4.85 17.07 8.00
CA ILE A 276 -6.28 16.75 8.10
C ILE A 276 -6.86 16.47 6.71
N THR A 277 -7.69 15.44 6.58
CA THR A 277 -8.41 15.20 5.32
C THR A 277 -9.68 16.06 5.25
N ALA A 278 -10.27 16.19 4.06
CA ALA A 278 -11.51 16.92 3.89
C ALA A 278 -12.71 16.24 4.60
N SER A 279 -12.71 14.91 4.74
CA SER A 279 -13.76 14.20 5.49
C SER A 279 -13.66 14.52 6.98
N CYS A 280 -12.46 14.47 7.54
CA CYS A 280 -12.21 14.75 8.95
C CYS A 280 -12.65 16.18 9.30
N LEU A 281 -12.28 17.14 8.45
CA LEU A 281 -12.66 18.53 8.65
C LEU A 281 -14.19 18.73 8.59
N ARG A 282 -14.88 18.00 7.71
CA ARG A 282 -16.35 18.04 7.61
C ARG A 282 -17.00 17.47 8.86
N GLU A 283 -16.52 16.34 9.38
CA GLU A 283 -17.07 15.73 10.60
C GLU A 283 -16.89 16.64 11.81
N ILE A 284 -15.68 17.17 12.02
CA ILE A 284 -15.42 18.14 13.10
C ILE A 284 -16.38 19.34 12.98
N PHE A 285 -16.59 19.85 11.76
CA PHE A 285 -17.50 20.96 11.54
C PHE A 285 -18.96 20.59 11.85
N LEU A 286 -19.41 19.40 11.42
CA LEU A 286 -20.76 18.87 11.70
C LEU A 286 -21.03 18.68 13.19
N GLU A 287 -20.04 18.24 13.95
CA GLU A 287 -20.17 18.05 15.41
C GLU A 287 -20.30 19.37 16.17
N HIS A 288 -19.74 20.46 15.63
CA HIS A 288 -19.62 21.74 16.33
C HIS A 288 -20.51 22.86 15.75
N THR A 289 -21.17 22.63 14.62
CA THR A 289 -22.15 23.57 14.05
C THR A 289 -23.58 23.10 14.26
N SER A 290 -24.44 23.98 14.79
CA SER A 290 -25.89 23.75 14.82
C SER A 290 -26.57 24.16 13.50
N ASP A 291 -25.81 24.73 12.55
CA ASP A 291 -26.33 25.31 11.32
C ASP A 291 -26.06 24.40 10.10
N PRO A 292 -27.08 23.70 9.57
CA PRO A 292 -26.94 22.89 8.37
C PRO A 292 -26.68 23.71 7.09
N ALA A 293 -26.92 25.03 7.07
CA ALA A 293 -26.63 25.87 5.91
C ALA A 293 -25.12 26.10 5.70
N ALA A 294 -24.32 26.04 6.77
CA ALA A 294 -22.88 26.20 6.70
C ALA A 294 -22.15 25.02 6.00
N LEU A 295 -22.86 23.91 5.75
CA LEU A 295 -22.33 22.76 5.00
C LEU A 295 -22.32 22.99 3.49
N GLN A 296 -23.26 23.79 2.95
CA GLN A 296 -23.31 24.08 1.52
C GLN A 296 -22.06 24.84 1.04
N THR A 297 -21.42 25.60 1.93
CA THR A 297 -20.13 26.27 1.68
C THR A 297 -18.93 25.31 1.62
N LEU A 298 -18.99 24.14 2.26
CA LEU A 298 -17.93 23.13 2.21
C LEU A 298 -18.04 22.25 0.95
N ASP A 299 -19.26 21.94 0.50
CA ASP A 299 -19.52 21.26 -0.78
C ASP A 299 -19.22 22.14 -2.01
N GLY A 300 -19.15 23.47 -1.80
CA GLY A 300 -18.75 24.46 -2.81
C GLY A 300 -17.24 24.63 -2.99
N PHE A 301 -16.39 23.93 -2.23
CA PHE A 301 -14.97 23.84 -2.58
C PHE A 301 -14.88 23.17 -3.96
N PRO A 302 -14.15 23.77 -4.93
CA PRO A 302 -14.09 23.21 -6.26
C PRO A 302 -13.58 21.78 -6.16
N LYS A 303 -14.43 20.82 -6.54
CA LYS A 303 -13.94 19.50 -6.95
C LYS A 303 -12.89 19.80 -7.99
N PHE A 304 -11.61 19.53 -7.70
CA PHE A 304 -10.50 19.74 -8.63
C PHE A 304 -10.65 18.76 -9.81
N GLY A 305 -11.60 19.06 -10.68
CA GLY A 305 -11.87 18.43 -11.96
C GLY A 305 -11.85 19.53 -12.99
N GLY A 306 -10.84 19.54 -13.85
CA GLY A 306 -10.85 20.40 -15.03
C GLY A 306 -9.54 21.09 -15.44
N SER A 307 -8.36 20.64 -15.01
CA SER A 307 -7.11 21.08 -15.66
C SER A 307 -6.17 19.89 -15.89
N PRO A 308 -5.72 19.63 -17.13
CA PRO A 308 -4.77 18.56 -17.41
C PRO A 308 -3.37 18.80 -16.83
N LEU A 309 -3.05 20.03 -16.39
CA LEU A 309 -1.69 20.43 -15.99
C LEU A 309 -1.66 21.45 -14.82
N GLY A 310 -2.71 21.50 -14.00
CA GLY A 310 -2.76 22.36 -12.82
C GLY A 310 -2.10 21.69 -11.62
N SER A 311 -1.01 22.28 -11.11
CA SER A 311 -0.29 21.85 -9.91
C SER A 311 -1.18 21.21 -8.85
N LEU A 312 -0.89 19.94 -8.50
CA LEU A 312 -1.33 19.30 -7.27
C LEU A 312 -0.71 20.01 -6.06
N SER A 313 -1.06 21.28 -5.87
CA SER A 313 -0.78 22.05 -4.67
C SER A 313 -1.79 21.58 -3.62
N TRP A 314 -1.48 20.45 -2.99
CA TRP A 314 -2.02 20.08 -1.70
C TRP A 314 -1.60 21.15 -0.70
N ARG A 315 -2.38 22.23 -0.57
CA ARG A 315 -2.30 23.07 0.62
C ARG A 315 -2.99 22.29 1.72
N CYS A 316 -2.21 21.40 2.34
CA CYS A 316 -2.47 21.03 3.72
C CYS A 316 -2.71 22.34 4.46
N VAL A 317 -3.81 22.46 5.21
CA VAL A 317 -3.96 23.53 6.19
C VAL A 317 -2.96 23.18 7.29
N MET A 318 -1.68 23.44 7.02
CA MET A 318 -0.63 23.44 8.02
C MET A 318 -0.97 24.61 8.91
N PHE A 319 -1.56 24.34 10.07
CA PHE A 319 -1.57 25.33 11.13
C PHE A 319 -0.10 25.66 11.43
N PRO A 320 0.33 26.92 11.31
CA PRO A 320 1.66 27.30 11.78
C PRO A 320 1.62 27.18 13.30
N PHE A 321 2.23 26.13 13.83
CA PHE A 321 2.64 26.03 15.23
C PHE A 321 4.16 25.94 15.28
#